data_AF-A0A226E3W0-F1
#
_entry.id   AF-A0A226E3W0-F1
#
_cell.length_a   1.000
_cell.length_b   1.000
_cell.length_c   1.000
_cell.angle_alpha   90.00
_cell.angle_beta   90.00
_cell.angle_gamma   90.00
#
_symmetry.space_group_name_H-M   'P 1'
#
loop_
_entity.id
_entity.type
_entity.pdbx_description
1 polymer ?
#
loop_
_entity_poly.entity_id
_entity_poly.type
_entity_poly.pdbx_seq_one_letter_code
_entity_poly.pdbx_strand_id
1 'polypeptide(L)'
;MTKTSVSSAFGRRIGLTTRIKLYRCLQVLEKEQNRFGSERVVPAILVVAPIVQIFCTFVLIKLARSLTSEGYITYPFIISVCVVACMLFETFAAQLGIKSKKLSGDWLMEKNISKINRRVIKSFQPIRIKVGSNFIDRGTALVTQDFCITQTVSLLLM
;
A
#
# COMPACT_ATOMS: atom_id res chain seq x y z
N MET A 1 15.46 4.33 -21.72
CA MET A 1 14.92 5.69 -21.45
C MET A 1 13.61 5.84 -22.20
N THR A 2 12.44 5.78 -21.55
CA THR A 2 11.12 6.31 -22.04
C THR A 2 9.96 5.86 -21.13
N LYS A 3 9.84 6.41 -19.92
CA LYS A 3 8.59 6.33 -19.12
C LYS A 3 8.39 7.60 -18.29
N THR A 4 8.24 8.75 -18.95
CA THR A 4 7.95 10.03 -18.28
C THR A 4 6.94 10.92 -19.00
N SER A 5 6.27 10.46 -20.06
CA SER A 5 5.36 11.33 -20.85
C SER A 5 3.88 11.21 -20.51
N VAL A 6 3.42 10.12 -19.87
CA VAL A 6 1.96 9.89 -19.74
C VAL A 6 1.33 10.66 -18.56
N SER A 7 2.10 11.02 -17.53
CA SER A 7 1.55 11.71 -16.35
C SER A 7 1.43 13.24 -16.52
N SER A 8 2.08 13.84 -17.51
CA SER A 8 2.10 15.30 -17.71
C SER A 8 0.96 15.80 -18.60
N ALA A 9 0.34 14.94 -19.41
CA ALA A 9 -0.74 15.31 -20.33
C ALA A 9 -2.11 15.46 -19.63
N PHE A 10 -2.39 14.67 -18.58
CA PHE A 10 -3.69 14.70 -17.89
C PHE A 10 -3.86 15.94 -16.99
N GLY A 11 -2.76 16.54 -16.54
CA GLY A 11 -2.80 17.74 -15.70
C GLY A 11 -3.29 18.98 -16.44
N ARG A 12 -2.92 19.19 -17.71
CA ARG A 12 -3.08 20.49 -18.38
C ARG A 12 -4.52 20.99 -18.58
N ARG A 13 -5.55 20.14 -18.48
CA ARG A 13 -6.96 20.57 -18.64
C ARG A 13 -7.70 20.91 -17.34
N ILE A 14 -7.14 20.55 -16.18
CA ILE A 14 -7.85 20.71 -14.90
C ILE A 14 -7.27 21.92 -14.17
N GLY A 15 -8.11 22.93 -13.93
CA GLY A 15 -7.73 24.15 -13.19
C GLY A 15 -7.18 23.84 -11.79
N LEU A 16 -6.21 24.64 -11.34
CA LEU A 16 -5.50 24.45 -10.07
C LEU A 16 -6.46 24.32 -8.87
N THR A 17 -7.55 25.08 -8.85
CA THR A 17 -8.59 25.03 -7.82
C THR A 17 -9.31 23.67 -7.75
N THR A 18 -9.59 23.06 -8.90
CA THR A 18 -10.19 21.72 -8.97
C THR A 18 -9.22 20.65 -8.47
N ARG A 19 -7.92 20.77 -8.81
CA ARG A 19 -6.88 19.86 -8.30
C ARG A 19 -6.74 19.94 -6.77
N ILE A 20 -6.76 21.16 -6.22
CA ILE A 20 -6.75 21.43 -4.77
C ILE A 20 -7.97 20.81 -4.08
N LYS A 21 -9.17 20.95 -4.67
CA LYS A 21 -10.41 20.33 -4.13
C LYS A 21 -10.34 18.81 -4.14
N LEU A 22 -9.90 18.20 -5.24
CA LEU A 22 -9.74 16.75 -5.36
C LEU A 22 -8.74 16.22 -4.32
N TYR A 23 -7.62 16.92 -4.15
CA TYR A 23 -6.60 16.55 -3.17
C TYR A 23 -7.13 16.61 -1.73
N ARG A 24 -7.95 17.63 -1.39
CA ARG A 24 -8.64 17.68 -0.09
C ARG A 24 -9.61 16.52 0.10
N CYS A 25 -10.35 16.13 -0.94
CA CYS A 25 -11.23 14.97 -0.88
C CYS A 25 -10.43 13.68 -0.58
N LEU A 26 -9.29 13.49 -1.26
CA LEU A 26 -8.38 12.38 -0.97
C LEU A 26 -7.85 12.42 0.47
N GLN A 27 -7.49 13.58 1.01
CA GLN A 27 -7.06 13.71 2.41
C GLN A 27 -8.17 13.36 3.41
N VAL A 28 -9.42 13.68 3.11
CA VAL A 28 -10.56 13.29 3.96
C VAL A 28 -10.77 11.77 3.89
N LEU A 29 -10.75 11.20 2.68
CA LEU A 29 -10.86 9.75 2.50
C LEU A 29 -9.73 9.01 3.22
N GLU A 30 -8.49 9.48 3.12
CA GLU A 30 -7.35 8.95 3.86
C GLU A 30 -7.58 9.03 5.37
N LYS A 31 -8.05 10.17 5.89
CA LYS A 31 -8.32 10.31 7.33
C LYS A 31 -9.40 9.36 7.81
N GLU A 32 -10.47 9.16 7.05
CA GLU A 32 -11.52 8.20 7.40
C GLU A 32 -11.01 6.77 7.30
N GLN A 33 -10.29 6.43 6.23
CA GLN A 33 -9.61 5.14 6.07
C GLN A 33 -8.63 4.88 7.21
N ASN A 34 -7.91 5.91 7.67
CA ASN A 34 -6.97 5.80 8.76
C ASN A 34 -7.69 5.70 10.12
N ARG A 35 -8.79 6.45 10.33
CA ARG A 35 -9.55 6.38 11.57
C ARG A 35 -10.21 5.01 11.74
N PHE A 36 -10.76 4.46 10.67
CA PHE A 36 -11.35 3.13 10.67
C PHE A 36 -10.31 2.01 10.61
N GLY A 37 -9.29 2.19 9.76
CA GLY A 37 -8.33 1.14 9.43
C GLY A 37 -7.15 1.03 10.38
N SER A 38 -6.64 2.14 10.91
CA SER A 38 -5.42 2.16 11.73
C SER A 38 -5.59 1.43 13.07
N GLU A 39 -6.81 1.37 13.63
CA GLU A 39 -7.06 0.70 14.90
C GLU A 39 -7.37 -0.79 14.77
N ARG A 40 -8.03 -1.22 13.69
CA ARG A 40 -8.53 -2.61 13.59
C ARG A 40 -8.26 -3.28 12.25
N VAL A 41 -8.62 -2.65 11.14
CA VAL A 41 -8.62 -3.33 9.84
C VAL A 41 -7.22 -3.60 9.32
N VAL A 42 -6.32 -2.63 9.42
CA VAL A 42 -4.96 -2.79 8.92
C VAL A 42 -4.15 -3.77 9.77
N PRO A 43 -4.15 -3.70 11.12
CA PRO A 43 -3.52 -4.74 11.92
C PRO A 43 -4.17 -6.12 11.70
N ALA A 44 -5.50 -6.21 11.57
CA ALA A 44 -6.15 -7.48 11.29
C ALA A 44 -5.70 -8.07 9.94
N ILE A 45 -5.63 -7.27 8.87
CA ILE A 45 -5.17 -7.76 7.55
C ILE A 45 -3.69 -8.13 7.60
N LEU A 46 -2.85 -7.32 8.23
CA LEU A 46 -1.42 -7.58 8.37
C LEU A 46 -1.10 -8.75 9.31
N VAL A 47 -2.05 -9.26 10.08
CA VAL A 47 -1.90 -10.46 10.91
C VAL A 47 -2.54 -11.67 10.25
N VAL A 48 -3.78 -11.53 9.78
CA VAL A 48 -4.56 -12.64 9.20
C VAL A 48 -3.94 -13.10 7.88
N ALA A 49 -3.53 -12.18 6.99
CA ALA A 49 -2.97 -12.58 5.70
C ALA A 49 -1.64 -13.36 5.86
N PRO A 50 -0.69 -12.93 6.72
CA PRO A 50 0.49 -13.72 7.03
C PRO A 50 0.18 -15.08 7.67
N ILE A 51 -0.77 -15.14 8.61
CA ILE A 51 -1.17 -16.41 9.23
C ILE A 51 -1.67 -17.38 8.17
N VAL A 52 -2.60 -16.96 7.31
CA VAL A 52 -3.12 -17.80 6.22
C VAL A 52 -1.99 -18.21 5.26
N GLN A 53 -1.09 -17.28 4.90
CA GLN A 53 0.06 -17.57 4.05
C GLN A 53 0.98 -18.64 4.68
N ILE A 54 1.31 -18.51 5.97
CA ILE A 54 2.15 -19.46 6.71
C ILE A 54 1.48 -20.84 6.75
N PHE A 55 0.20 -20.92 7.11
CA PHE A 55 -0.54 -22.18 7.18
C PHE A 55 -0.63 -22.87 5.82
N CYS A 56 -1.02 -22.15 4.77
CA CYS A 56 -1.10 -22.71 3.42
C CYS A 56 0.27 -23.20 2.92
N THR A 57 1.34 -22.45 3.20
CA THR A 57 2.70 -22.83 2.79
C THR A 57 3.20 -24.05 3.57
N PHE A 58 2.93 -24.10 4.88
CA PHE A 58 3.24 -25.26 5.72
C PHE A 58 2.54 -26.53 5.23
N VAL A 59 1.22 -26.46 4.99
CA VAL A 59 0.42 -27.59 4.48
C VAL A 59 0.95 -28.05 3.12
N LEU A 60 1.25 -27.12 2.22
CA LEU A 60 1.81 -27.43 0.90
C LEU A 60 3.15 -28.17 0.99
N ILE A 61 4.00 -27.84 1.95
CA ILE A 61 5.34 -28.46 2.10
C ILE A 61 5.27 -29.78 2.87
N LYS A 62 4.67 -29.82 4.07
CA LYS A 62 4.66 -31.03 4.92
C LYS A 62 3.71 -32.09 4.40
N LEU A 63 2.53 -31.68 3.94
CA LEU A 63 1.48 -32.59 3.50
C LEU A 63 1.50 -32.81 1.97
N ALA A 64 2.50 -32.29 1.25
CA ALA A 64 2.60 -32.39 -0.20
C ALA A 64 2.22 -33.80 -0.71
N ARG A 65 2.84 -34.84 -0.14
CA ARG A 65 2.65 -36.23 -0.57
C ARG A 65 1.25 -36.82 -0.30
N SER A 66 0.50 -36.25 0.63
CA SER A 66 -0.86 -36.68 0.97
C SER A 66 -1.94 -35.74 0.42
N LEU A 67 -1.55 -34.67 -0.28
CA LEU A 67 -2.49 -33.80 -0.97
C LEU A 67 -3.09 -34.50 -2.18
N THR A 68 -4.41 -34.34 -2.34
CA THR A 68 -5.09 -34.63 -3.59
C THR A 68 -4.57 -33.72 -4.71
N SER A 69 -4.72 -34.15 -5.97
CA SER A 69 -4.30 -33.39 -7.15
C SER A 69 -4.84 -31.94 -7.17
N GLU A 70 -6.04 -31.71 -6.62
CA GLU A 70 -6.65 -30.37 -6.52
C GLU A 70 -5.97 -29.47 -5.47
N GLY A 71 -5.49 -30.04 -4.37
CA GLY A 71 -4.78 -29.30 -3.33
C GLY A 71 -3.49 -28.67 -3.88
N TYR A 72 -2.77 -29.40 -4.72
CA TYR A 72 -1.51 -28.96 -5.30
C TYR A 72 -1.61 -27.66 -6.13
N ILE A 73 -2.79 -27.35 -6.68
CA ILE A 73 -3.02 -26.11 -7.44
C ILE A 73 -3.62 -25.04 -6.53
N THR A 74 -4.54 -25.44 -5.66
CA THR A 74 -5.31 -24.51 -4.82
C THR A 74 -4.43 -23.79 -3.79
N TYR A 75 -3.56 -24.52 -3.07
CA TYR A 75 -2.69 -23.93 -2.05
C TYR A 75 -1.68 -22.91 -2.61
N PRO A 76 -0.89 -23.19 -3.66
CA PRO A 76 -0.01 -22.16 -4.24
C PRO A 76 -0.78 -21.00 -4.85
N PHE A 77 -1.99 -21.21 -5.38
CA PHE A 77 -2.85 -20.12 -5.82
C PHE A 77 -3.21 -19.19 -4.66
N ILE A 78 -3.71 -19.73 -3.54
CA ILE A 78 -4.03 -18.94 -2.34
C ILE A 78 -2.80 -18.20 -1.82
N ILE A 79 -1.64 -18.87 -1.71
CA ILE A 79 -0.38 -18.25 -1.29
C ILE A 79 -0.04 -17.08 -2.20
N SER A 80 -0.12 -17.26 -3.52
CA SER A 80 0.19 -16.21 -4.50
C SER A 80 -0.76 -15.02 -4.38
N VAL A 81 -2.06 -15.28 -4.17
CA VAL A 81 -3.08 -14.23 -3.97
C VAL A 81 -2.79 -13.44 -2.71
N CYS A 82 -2.45 -14.11 -1.59
CA CYS A 82 -2.07 -13.44 -0.34
C CYS A 82 -0.83 -12.55 -0.52
N VAL A 83 0.24 -13.09 -1.13
CA VAL A 83 1.49 -12.35 -1.37
C VAL A 83 1.24 -11.12 -2.25
N VAL A 84 0.54 -11.30 -3.37
CA VAL A 84 0.24 -10.23 -4.32
C VAL A 84 -0.66 -9.18 -3.67
N ALA A 85 -1.70 -9.58 -2.94
CA ALA A 85 -2.61 -8.66 -2.28
C ALA A 85 -1.89 -7.79 -1.23
N CYS A 86 -1.07 -8.40 -0.36
CA CYS A 86 -0.26 -7.68 0.63
C CYS A 86 0.72 -6.71 -0.04
N MET A 87 1.53 -7.21 -0.99
CA MET A 87 2.51 -6.39 -1.71
C MET A 87 1.87 -5.22 -2.46
N LEU A 88 0.74 -5.45 -3.14
CA LEU A 88 0.03 -4.39 -3.87
C LEU A 88 -0.53 -3.34 -2.90
N PHE A 89 -1.13 -3.77 -1.79
CA PHE A 89 -1.69 -2.85 -0.80
C PHE A 89 -0.60 -1.97 -0.17
N GLU A 90 0.48 -2.58 0.31
CA GLU A 90 1.60 -1.86 0.95
C GLU A 90 2.35 -0.97 -0.05
N THR A 91 2.56 -1.45 -1.28
CA THR A 91 3.18 -0.64 -2.33
C THR A 91 2.30 0.54 -2.73
N PHE A 92 0.99 0.33 -2.85
CA PHE A 92 0.05 1.41 -3.15
C PHE A 92 0.04 2.47 -2.04
N ALA A 93 0.01 2.04 -0.78
CA ALA A 93 0.12 2.91 0.39
C ALA A 93 1.41 3.76 0.35
N ALA A 94 2.55 3.13 0.11
CA ALA A 94 3.84 3.81 0.03
C ALA A 94 3.91 4.79 -1.15
N GLN A 95 3.43 4.37 -2.33
CA GLN A 95 3.41 5.20 -3.53
C GLN A 95 2.50 6.42 -3.39
N LEU A 96 1.34 6.28 -2.73
CA LEU A 96 0.44 7.39 -2.44
C LEU A 96 1.16 8.48 -1.64
N GLY A 97 1.92 8.11 -0.61
CA GLY A 97 2.65 9.08 0.20
C GLY A 97 3.78 9.78 -0.54
N ILE A 98 4.53 9.05 -1.37
CA ILE A 98 5.62 9.63 -2.19
C ILE A 98 5.03 10.57 -3.25
N LYS A 99 4.00 10.12 -3.98
CA LYS A 99 3.37 10.92 -5.03
C LYS A 99 2.67 12.14 -4.47
N SER A 100 2.03 12.04 -3.32
CA SER A 100 1.42 13.17 -2.61
C SER A 100 2.44 14.25 -2.25
N LYS A 101 3.59 13.88 -1.67
CA LYS A 101 4.69 14.82 -1.37
C LYS A 101 5.22 15.49 -2.64
N LYS A 102 5.47 14.69 -3.68
CA LYS A 102 5.99 15.19 -4.95
C LYS A 102 5.01 16.18 -5.61
N LEU A 103 3.73 15.82 -5.66
CA LEU A 103 2.69 16.65 -6.25
C LEU A 103 2.54 18.00 -5.53
N SER A 104 2.60 17.99 -4.19
CA SER A 104 2.57 19.23 -3.41
C SER A 104 3.82 20.10 -3.64
N GLY A 105 4.98 19.50 -3.88
CA GLY A 105 6.21 20.21 -4.23
C GLY A 105 6.17 20.80 -5.63
N ASP A 106 5.74 20.00 -6.62
CA ASP A 106 5.59 20.41 -8.02
C ASP A 106 4.60 21.58 -8.14
N TRP A 107 3.47 21.52 -7.41
CA TRP A 107 2.52 22.62 -7.34
C TRP A 107 3.07 23.84 -6.61
N LEU A 108 4.09 23.74 -5.76
CA LEU A 108 4.70 24.93 -5.14
C LEU A 108 5.65 25.66 -6.10
N MET A 109 6.12 24.99 -7.15
CA MET A 109 7.07 25.52 -8.15
C MET A 109 6.39 26.08 -9.41
N GLU A 110 5.06 25.95 -9.56
CA GLU A 110 4.33 26.49 -10.72
C GLU A 110 4.40 28.03 -10.74
N LYS A 111 4.76 28.62 -11.89
CA LYS A 111 4.77 30.09 -12.06
C LYS A 111 3.31 30.61 -12.13
N ASN A 112 3.05 31.79 -11.56
CA ASN A 112 1.70 32.42 -11.43
C ASN A 112 0.76 31.83 -10.36
N ILE A 113 1.28 31.40 -9.22
CA ILE A 113 0.45 31.01 -8.08
C ILE A 113 0.13 32.21 -7.20
N SER A 114 -1.17 32.44 -6.95
CA SER A 114 -1.64 33.44 -5.97
C SER A 114 -1.10 33.15 -4.57
N LYS A 115 -0.76 34.20 -3.80
CA LYS A 115 -0.26 34.09 -2.41
C LYS A 115 -1.15 33.19 -1.53
N ILE A 116 -2.46 33.24 -1.75
CA ILE A 116 -3.47 32.43 -1.04
C ILE A 116 -3.30 30.95 -1.39
N ASN A 117 -3.26 30.61 -2.67
CA ASN A 117 -3.09 29.23 -3.14
C ASN A 117 -1.75 28.63 -2.70
N ARG A 118 -0.69 29.44 -2.68
CA ARG A 118 0.61 29.02 -2.15
C ARG A 118 0.54 28.65 -0.67
N ARG A 119 -0.20 29.42 0.14
CA ARG A 119 -0.41 29.14 1.56
C ARG A 119 -1.24 27.86 1.76
N VAL A 120 -2.25 27.64 0.92
CA VAL A 120 -3.07 26.40 0.91
C VAL A 120 -2.21 25.18 0.57
N ILE A 121 -1.39 25.24 -0.48
CA ILE A 121 -0.52 24.12 -0.88
C ILE A 121 0.51 23.83 0.22
N LYS A 122 1.09 24.87 0.85
CA LYS A 122 1.99 24.68 2.01
C LYS A 122 1.32 24.02 3.22
N SER A 123 0.01 24.20 3.39
CA SER A 123 -0.74 23.58 4.48
C SER A 123 -1.07 22.11 4.22
N PHE A 124 -0.87 21.61 3.00
CA PHE A 124 -1.12 20.22 2.69
C PHE A 124 -0.16 19.30 3.42
N GLN A 125 -0.73 18.50 4.31
CA GLN A 125 -0.03 17.34 4.84
C GLN A 125 0.05 16.25 3.75
N PRO A 126 1.19 15.57 3.61
CA PRO A 126 1.28 14.45 2.70
C PRO A 126 0.38 13.32 3.15
N ILE A 127 -0.33 12.72 2.20
CA ILE A 127 -1.26 11.62 2.42
C ILE A 127 -0.44 10.41 2.86
N ARG A 128 -0.69 9.86 4.06
CA ARG A 128 0.02 8.71 4.60
C ARG A 128 -0.94 7.73 5.26
N ILE A 129 -0.99 6.51 4.75
CA ILE A 129 -1.71 5.42 5.39
C ILE A 129 -0.90 4.98 6.63
N LYS A 130 -1.51 5.07 7.82
CA LYS A 130 -0.92 4.63 9.09
C LYS A 130 -1.50 3.28 9.52
N VAL A 131 -0.73 2.59 10.35
CA VAL A 131 -1.05 1.32 11.00
C VAL A 131 -0.71 1.47 12.47
N GLY A 132 -1.73 1.56 13.31
CA GLY A 132 -1.56 1.94 14.71
C GLY A 132 -0.81 3.27 14.84
N SER A 133 0.37 3.22 15.46
CA SER A 133 1.28 4.36 15.62
C SER A 133 2.35 4.48 14.52
N ASN A 134 2.48 3.48 13.64
CA ASN A 134 3.53 3.39 12.62
C ASN A 134 3.00 3.69 11.22
N PHE A 135 3.89 4.07 10.31
CA PHE A 135 3.57 4.29 8.90
C PHE A 135 3.88 3.02 8.10
N ILE A 136 3.01 2.64 7.16
CA ILE A 136 3.38 1.63 6.16
C ILE A 136 4.40 2.29 5.24
N ASP A 137 5.64 1.80 5.33
CA ASP A 137 6.67 2.11 4.36
C ASP A 137 6.74 0.97 3.34
N ARG A 138 7.41 1.22 2.22
CA ARG A 138 7.65 0.23 1.18
C ARG A 138 8.39 -1.00 1.72
N GLY A 139 9.10 -0.86 2.83
CA GLY A 139 9.77 -1.95 3.54
C GLY A 139 8.84 -2.87 4.31
N THR A 140 7.63 -2.44 4.68
CA THR A 140 6.67 -3.27 5.43
C THR A 140 6.34 -4.56 4.68
N ALA A 141 6.22 -4.48 3.35
CA ALA A 141 5.97 -5.66 2.52
C ALA A 141 7.08 -6.69 2.56
N LEU A 142 8.34 -6.24 2.51
CA LEU A 142 9.48 -7.13 2.62
C LEU A 142 9.56 -7.77 4.00
N VAL A 143 9.35 -6.99 5.06
CA VAL A 143 9.38 -7.50 6.45
C VAL A 143 8.26 -8.51 6.66
N THR A 144 7.06 -8.25 6.15
CA THR A 144 5.92 -9.19 6.25
C THR A 144 6.23 -10.51 5.55
N GLN A 145 6.85 -10.47 4.36
CA GLN A 145 7.21 -11.67 3.62
C GLN A 145 8.36 -12.46 4.28
N ASP A 146 9.39 -11.76 4.75
CA ASP A 146 10.51 -12.35 5.50
C ASP A 146 10.03 -13.06 6.77
N PHE A 147 9.09 -12.42 7.49
CA PHE A 147 8.40 -13.04 8.63
C PHE A 147 7.64 -14.31 8.22
N CYS A 148 6.85 -14.27 7.14
CA CYS A 148 6.11 -15.44 6.68
C CYS A 148 7.03 -16.63 6.35
N ILE A 149 8.14 -16.38 5.65
CA ILE A 149 9.12 -17.41 5.29
C ILE A 149 9.78 -17.96 6.55
N THR A 150 10.28 -17.08 7.43
CA THR A 150 10.97 -17.48 8.66
C THR A 150 10.07 -18.34 9.56
N GLN A 151 8.83 -17.91 9.79
CA GLN A 151 7.88 -18.67 10.60
C GLN A 151 7.52 -20.02 9.97
N THR A 152 7.38 -20.06 8.64
CA THR A 152 7.13 -21.33 7.93
C THR A 152 8.31 -22.28 8.12
N VAL A 153 9.54 -21.82 7.95
CA VAL A 153 10.75 -22.63 8.18
C VAL A 153 10.82 -23.12 9.62
N SER A 154 10.55 -22.26 10.61
CA SER A 154 10.50 -22.67 12.01
C SER A 154 9.46 -23.76 12.27
N LEU A 155 8.25 -23.64 11.72
CA LEU A 155 7.22 -24.68 11.82
C LEU A 155 7.61 -25.99 11.11
N LEU A 156 8.42 -25.91 10.05
CA LEU A 156 8.92 -27.09 9.35
C LEU A 156 10.01 -27.82 10.13
N LEU A 157 10.82 -27.10 10.91
CA LEU A 157 11.91 -27.63 11.71
C LEU A 157 11.46 -28.18 13.07
N MET A 158 10.30 -27.75 13.58
CA MET A 158 9.57 -28.45 14.65
C MET A 158 8.97 -29.77 14.15
#